data_AF-A0A955G5I8-F1
#
_entry.id   AF-A0A955G5I8-F1
#
_cell.length_a   1.000
_cell.length_b   1.000
_cell.length_c   1.000
_cell.angle_alpha   90.00
_cell.angle_beta   90.00
_cell.angle_gamma   90.00
#
_symmetry.space_group_name_H-M   'P 1'
#
loop_
_entity.id
_entity.type
_entity.pdbx_description
1 polymer ?
#
loop_
_entity_poly.entity_id
_entity_poly.type
_entity_poly.pdbx_seq_one_letter_code
_entity_poly.pdbx_strand_id
1 'polypeptide(L)'
;LHVPTGLTANRGILYKNNTGTNTVKITSDDQINNMANNLHGALQLRGDNITIEHIEVDKFDKAVLAYIVENIKIGTCRCTNYVTGVYLHSVVNIHFASLHTETASIYATTSPGHSGLLYTGVENLHIAYLYIRNAGEHGVRCGGGLFQTNGVFIAIAFIIECGQCAYKIQDSTGTIPLNHVIGQLTIEDCADTSTPGANEDGLRLENCTGVTISKITVRKRGNTYSAYNGIYMNGARDVELSGQIVDTAADGIYITQDATGLGYTPQKNGNITFNGMAVHRPGVNTNCITVVALIRLDRIFWVNLDLRGQSGTGRTIVIPGVTASTGIDDWSVVQGWQENAGAGTHSIVADASIKVSLTTY
;
A
#
# COMPACT_ATOMS: atom_id res chain seq x y z
N LEU A 1 -4.23 -25.89 -18.86
CA LEU A 1 -4.24 -25.28 -20.21
C LEU A 1 -2.84 -24.79 -20.53
N HIS A 2 -2.34 -25.06 -21.72
CA HIS A 2 -1.07 -24.53 -22.21
C HIS A 2 -1.29 -23.94 -23.61
N VAL A 3 -0.77 -22.74 -23.85
CA VAL A 3 -0.88 -22.01 -25.13
C VAL A 3 0.48 -22.04 -25.84
N PRO A 4 0.62 -22.77 -26.96
CA PRO A 4 1.89 -22.87 -27.66
C PRO A 4 2.24 -21.58 -28.41
N THR A 5 3.51 -21.46 -28.80
CA THR A 5 4.03 -20.32 -29.57
C THR A 5 3.15 -19.95 -30.77
N GLY A 6 2.93 -18.65 -30.97
CA GLY A 6 2.17 -18.09 -32.09
C GLY A 6 0.64 -18.15 -31.96
N LEU A 7 0.10 -18.74 -30.88
CA LEU A 7 -1.33 -18.68 -30.59
C LEU A 7 -1.65 -17.58 -29.58
N THR A 8 -2.86 -17.00 -29.72
CA THR A 8 -3.38 -16.02 -28.77
C THR A 8 -4.57 -16.58 -28.01
N ALA A 9 -4.62 -16.35 -26.70
CA ALA A 9 -5.74 -16.76 -25.86
C ALA A 9 -6.09 -15.65 -24.87
N ASN A 10 -7.13 -14.87 -25.17
CA ASN A 10 -7.54 -13.77 -24.30
C ASN A 10 -8.16 -14.25 -22.95
N ARG A 11 -8.63 -15.50 -22.94
CA ARG A 11 -9.30 -16.15 -21.80
C ARG A 11 -8.93 -17.63 -21.83
N GLY A 12 -8.58 -18.19 -20.68
CA GLY A 12 -8.24 -19.61 -20.55
C GLY A 12 -9.39 -20.41 -19.98
N ILE A 13 -9.67 -20.23 -18.68
CA ILE A 13 -10.65 -21.02 -17.94
C ILE A 13 -11.63 -20.09 -17.22
N LEU A 14 -12.91 -20.46 -17.23
CA LEU A 14 -14.01 -19.75 -16.58
C LEU A 14 -14.66 -20.66 -15.55
N TYR A 15 -14.63 -20.25 -14.29
CA TYR A 15 -15.35 -20.91 -13.20
C TYR A 15 -16.69 -20.23 -12.95
N LYS A 16 -17.69 -21.06 -12.68
CA LYS A 16 -19.07 -20.70 -12.34
C LYS A 16 -19.43 -21.26 -10.96
N ASN A 17 -20.69 -21.11 -10.59
CA ASN A 17 -21.18 -21.41 -9.25
C ASN A 17 -20.84 -22.84 -8.80
N ASN A 18 -20.58 -23.00 -7.49
CA ASN A 18 -20.47 -24.29 -6.81
C ASN A 18 -19.41 -25.22 -7.43
N THR A 19 -18.26 -24.65 -7.78
CA THR A 19 -17.17 -25.41 -8.41
C THR A 19 -16.01 -25.61 -7.43
N GLY A 20 -15.58 -26.85 -7.26
CA GLY A 20 -14.37 -27.22 -6.54
C GLY A 20 -13.32 -27.77 -7.50
N THR A 21 -12.06 -27.38 -7.34
CA THR A 21 -10.95 -28.00 -8.10
C THR A 21 -9.69 -28.00 -7.26
N ASN A 22 -8.88 -29.05 -7.38
CA ASN A 22 -7.56 -29.07 -6.74
C ASN A 22 -6.64 -28.06 -7.46
N THR A 23 -6.25 -28.33 -8.70
CA THR A 23 -5.25 -27.51 -9.41
C THR A 23 -5.80 -26.89 -10.70
N VAL A 24 -5.51 -25.60 -10.89
CA VAL A 24 -5.72 -24.84 -12.13
C VAL A 24 -4.37 -24.31 -12.60
N LYS A 25 -3.87 -24.82 -13.73
CA LYS A 25 -2.61 -24.37 -14.34
C LYS A 25 -2.85 -23.83 -15.74
N ILE A 26 -2.49 -22.58 -16.00
CA ILE A 26 -2.65 -21.87 -17.28
C ILE A 26 -1.31 -21.23 -17.67
N THR A 27 -0.68 -21.71 -18.74
CA THR A 27 0.67 -21.25 -19.14
C THR A 27 0.72 -20.97 -20.64
N SER A 28 1.72 -20.21 -21.08
CA SER A 28 1.96 -19.91 -22.49
C SER A 28 3.46 -19.95 -22.80
N ASP A 29 3.83 -20.32 -24.03
CA ASP A 29 5.22 -20.19 -24.48
C ASP A 29 5.61 -18.72 -24.68
N ASP A 30 4.70 -17.92 -25.26
CA ASP A 30 4.86 -16.49 -25.51
C ASP A 30 4.08 -15.64 -24.48
N GLN A 31 4.48 -14.38 -24.30
CA GLN A 31 3.69 -13.44 -23.49
C GLN A 31 2.33 -13.15 -24.17
N ILE A 32 1.23 -13.50 -23.50
CA ILE A 32 -0.12 -13.23 -23.99
C ILE A 32 -0.59 -11.85 -23.51
N ASN A 33 -0.69 -10.91 -24.43
CA ASN A 33 -1.31 -9.62 -24.18
C ASN A 33 -2.84 -9.70 -24.27
N ASN A 34 -3.48 -10.02 -23.14
CA ASN A 34 -4.93 -10.05 -23.00
C ASN A 34 -5.49 -8.76 -22.36
N MET A 35 -4.78 -7.63 -22.45
CA MET A 35 -5.18 -6.37 -21.80
C MET A 35 -6.38 -5.66 -22.45
N ALA A 36 -6.74 -6.02 -23.69
CA ALA A 36 -7.70 -5.31 -24.53
C ALA A 36 -9.12 -5.14 -23.93
N ASN A 37 -9.48 -5.90 -22.90
CA ASN A 37 -10.77 -5.76 -22.22
C ASN A 37 -10.60 -5.97 -20.71
N ASN A 38 -11.35 -5.24 -19.89
CA ASN A 38 -11.33 -5.34 -18.43
C ASN A 38 -11.85 -6.69 -17.91
N LEU A 39 -12.59 -7.42 -18.73
CA LEU A 39 -13.14 -8.73 -18.44
C LEU A 39 -12.25 -9.88 -18.95
N HIS A 40 -11.06 -9.57 -19.45
CA HIS A 40 -10.07 -10.58 -19.82
C HIS A 40 -9.23 -10.95 -18.61
N GLY A 41 -9.00 -12.24 -18.47
CA GLY A 41 -8.24 -12.88 -17.42
C GLY A 41 -8.01 -14.31 -17.89
N ALA A 42 -6.78 -14.81 -17.71
CA ALA A 42 -6.46 -16.19 -18.08
C ALA A 42 -7.35 -17.15 -17.28
N LEU A 43 -7.48 -16.93 -15.97
CA LEU A 43 -8.49 -17.53 -15.12
C LEU A 43 -9.55 -16.49 -14.75
N GLN A 44 -10.82 -16.84 -14.93
CA GLN A 44 -11.95 -16.00 -14.54
C GLN A 44 -12.84 -16.73 -13.53
N LEU A 45 -13.12 -16.06 -12.41
CA LEU A 45 -14.11 -16.47 -11.42
C LEU A 45 -15.33 -15.57 -11.59
N ARG A 46 -16.43 -16.15 -12.09
CA ARG A 46 -17.68 -15.45 -12.46
C ARG A 46 -18.92 -16.16 -11.91
N GLY A 47 -18.75 -16.80 -10.77
CA GLY A 47 -19.80 -17.45 -10.01
C GLY A 47 -19.37 -17.65 -8.56
N ASP A 48 -20.32 -18.04 -7.72
CA ASP A 48 -20.16 -18.06 -6.27
C ASP A 48 -19.76 -19.44 -5.75
N ASN A 49 -19.30 -19.50 -4.50
CA ASN A 49 -18.96 -20.75 -3.82
C ASN A 49 -17.91 -21.56 -4.59
N ILE A 50 -16.81 -20.90 -4.97
CA ILE A 50 -15.70 -21.54 -5.69
C ILE A 50 -14.59 -21.88 -4.71
N THR A 51 -14.08 -23.11 -4.79
CA THR A 51 -12.90 -23.55 -4.04
C THR A 51 -11.82 -24.05 -4.99
N ILE A 52 -10.61 -23.47 -4.94
CA ILE A 52 -9.46 -23.89 -5.74
C ILE A 52 -8.25 -24.07 -4.82
N GLU A 53 -7.64 -25.25 -4.75
CA GLU A 53 -6.47 -25.46 -3.86
C GLU A 53 -5.22 -24.76 -4.40
N HIS A 54 -4.97 -24.86 -5.71
CA HIS A 54 -3.76 -24.35 -6.36
C HIS A 54 -4.07 -23.68 -7.70
N ILE A 55 -3.65 -22.42 -7.86
CA ILE A 55 -3.68 -21.67 -9.11
C ILE A 55 -2.25 -21.35 -9.52
N GLU A 56 -1.90 -21.65 -10.77
CA GLU A 56 -0.64 -21.23 -11.41
C GLU A 56 -0.96 -20.61 -12.77
N VAL A 57 -0.61 -19.34 -12.95
CA VAL A 57 -0.76 -18.64 -14.22
C VAL A 57 0.57 -18.02 -14.64
N ASP A 58 1.04 -18.30 -15.84
CA ASP A 58 2.30 -17.75 -16.37
C ASP A 58 2.15 -17.16 -17.77
N LYS A 59 2.77 -15.99 -17.98
CA LYS A 59 2.82 -15.28 -19.27
C LYS A 59 1.46 -14.85 -19.81
N PHE A 60 0.60 -14.36 -18.91
CA PHE A 60 -0.64 -13.66 -19.26
C PHE A 60 -0.66 -12.31 -18.57
N ASP A 61 -0.88 -11.25 -19.34
CA ASP A 61 -0.89 -9.89 -18.79
C ASP A 61 -1.96 -9.69 -17.71
N LYS A 62 -3.16 -10.25 -17.89
CA LYS A 62 -4.19 -10.39 -16.84
C LYS A 62 -4.28 -11.86 -16.46
N ALA A 63 -3.70 -12.21 -15.31
CA ALA A 63 -3.61 -13.60 -14.89
C ALA A 63 -4.93 -14.10 -14.28
N VAL A 64 -5.37 -13.55 -13.15
CA VAL A 64 -6.61 -13.96 -12.47
C VAL A 64 -7.57 -12.80 -12.31
N LEU A 65 -8.84 -13.02 -12.66
CA LEU A 65 -9.92 -12.06 -12.48
C LEU A 65 -11.09 -12.69 -11.71
N ALA A 66 -11.44 -12.12 -10.57
CA ALA A 66 -12.69 -12.38 -9.86
C ALA A 66 -13.57 -11.13 -9.95
N TYR A 67 -14.81 -11.30 -10.42
CA TYR A 67 -15.68 -10.15 -10.71
C TYR A 67 -17.13 -10.47 -10.44
N ILE A 68 -17.75 -9.72 -9.53
CA ILE A 68 -19.13 -9.92 -9.05
C ILE A 68 -19.32 -11.38 -8.65
N VAL A 69 -18.64 -11.77 -7.58
CA VAL A 69 -18.65 -13.13 -7.05
C VAL A 69 -18.55 -13.14 -5.53
N GLU A 70 -19.04 -14.22 -4.94
CA GLU A 70 -19.09 -14.40 -3.50
C GLU A 70 -18.51 -15.74 -3.05
N ASN A 71 -17.99 -15.78 -1.82
CA ASN A 71 -17.59 -17.01 -1.12
C ASN A 71 -16.52 -17.81 -1.90
N ILE A 72 -15.38 -17.19 -2.13
CA ILE A 72 -14.28 -17.76 -2.89
C ILE A 72 -13.17 -18.20 -1.93
N LYS A 73 -12.72 -19.46 -2.04
CA LYS A 73 -11.61 -20.01 -1.25
C LYS A 73 -10.50 -20.48 -2.17
N ILE A 74 -9.33 -19.86 -2.03
CA ILE A 74 -8.14 -20.21 -2.79
C ILE A 74 -7.05 -20.62 -1.80
N GLY A 75 -6.44 -21.78 -2.02
CA GLY A 75 -5.27 -22.20 -1.26
C GLY A 75 -4.07 -21.34 -1.64
N THR A 76 -3.34 -21.74 -2.68
CA THR A 76 -2.22 -20.97 -3.23
C THR A 76 -2.55 -20.42 -4.61
N CYS A 77 -2.25 -19.15 -4.84
CA CYS A 77 -2.30 -18.53 -6.16
C CYS A 77 -0.91 -17.99 -6.52
N ARG A 78 -0.33 -18.48 -7.63
CA ARG A 78 0.94 -17.99 -8.18
C ARG A 78 0.71 -17.43 -9.58
N CYS A 79 1.07 -16.16 -9.79
CA CYS A 79 1.05 -15.53 -11.11
C CYS A 79 2.46 -15.04 -11.47
N THR A 80 2.93 -15.33 -12.68
CA THR A 80 4.22 -14.83 -13.18
C THR A 80 4.13 -14.21 -14.56
N ASN A 81 5.02 -13.26 -14.86
CA ASN A 81 5.06 -12.53 -16.13
C ASN A 81 3.71 -11.84 -16.45
N TYR A 82 3.29 -10.96 -15.54
CA TYR A 82 1.96 -10.35 -15.56
C TYR A 82 2.01 -8.81 -15.65
N VAL A 83 0.93 -8.21 -16.13
CA VAL A 83 0.65 -6.77 -15.95
C VAL A 83 -0.21 -6.57 -14.71
N THR A 84 -1.33 -7.29 -14.63
CA THR A 84 -2.19 -7.42 -13.44
C THR A 84 -2.21 -8.88 -12.99
N GLY A 85 -1.66 -9.17 -11.80
CA GLY A 85 -1.57 -10.54 -11.29
C GLY A 85 -2.94 -11.07 -10.88
N VAL A 86 -3.54 -10.44 -9.87
CA VAL A 86 -4.91 -10.73 -9.44
C VAL A 86 -5.73 -9.46 -9.43
N TYR A 87 -6.88 -9.48 -10.09
CA TYR A 87 -7.87 -8.42 -10.02
C TYR A 87 -9.16 -8.92 -9.34
N LEU A 88 -9.53 -8.26 -8.25
CA LEU A 88 -10.78 -8.49 -7.52
C LEU A 88 -11.70 -7.28 -7.69
N HIS A 89 -12.87 -7.47 -8.30
CA HIS A 89 -13.83 -6.40 -8.51
C HIS A 89 -15.20 -6.81 -8.00
N SER A 90 -15.75 -6.09 -7.02
CA SER A 90 -17.06 -6.42 -6.45
C SER A 90 -17.11 -7.86 -5.93
N VAL A 91 -16.19 -8.20 -5.02
CA VAL A 91 -16.04 -9.57 -4.49
C VAL A 91 -16.36 -9.59 -3.01
N VAL A 92 -17.18 -10.55 -2.58
CA VAL A 92 -17.57 -10.70 -1.16
C VAL A 92 -17.02 -12.03 -0.62
N ASN A 93 -16.46 -12.02 0.58
CA ASN A 93 -15.95 -13.19 1.29
C ASN A 93 -14.96 -14.01 0.44
N ILE A 94 -13.77 -13.46 0.21
CA ILE A 94 -12.70 -14.14 -0.52
C ILE A 94 -11.49 -14.40 0.37
N HIS A 95 -10.98 -15.63 0.32
CA HIS A 95 -9.83 -16.06 1.10
C HIS A 95 -8.72 -16.63 0.22
N PHE A 96 -7.49 -16.18 0.48
CA PHE A 96 -6.26 -16.76 -0.04
C PHE A 96 -5.41 -17.26 1.12
N ALA A 97 -5.02 -18.54 1.13
CA ALA A 97 -3.99 -19.00 2.06
C ALA A 97 -2.62 -18.42 1.67
N SER A 98 -2.34 -18.31 0.37
CA SER A 98 -1.14 -17.64 -0.16
C SER A 98 -1.42 -17.01 -1.52
N LEU A 99 -1.03 -15.75 -1.71
CA LEU A 99 -1.03 -15.05 -2.99
C LEU A 99 0.39 -14.62 -3.33
N HIS A 100 0.91 -15.09 -4.46
CA HIS A 100 2.25 -14.84 -4.95
C HIS A 100 2.18 -14.29 -6.37
N THR A 101 2.65 -13.07 -6.59
CA THR A 101 2.82 -12.50 -7.92
C THR A 101 4.26 -12.05 -8.13
N GLU A 102 4.95 -12.60 -9.13
CA GLU A 102 6.38 -12.33 -9.37
C GLU A 102 6.68 -12.08 -10.84
N THR A 103 7.58 -11.15 -11.12
CA THR A 103 8.04 -10.79 -12.48
C THR A 103 6.96 -10.09 -13.30
N ALA A 104 7.19 -8.81 -13.58
CA ALA A 104 6.41 -8.04 -14.54
C ALA A 104 6.50 -8.64 -15.95
N SER A 105 5.38 -8.60 -16.66
CA SER A 105 5.32 -8.77 -18.11
C SER A 105 6.19 -7.74 -18.80
N ILE A 106 6.70 -8.09 -19.99
CA ILE A 106 7.38 -7.15 -20.89
C ILE A 106 6.49 -5.95 -21.32
N TYR A 107 5.17 -6.07 -21.15
CA TYR A 107 4.20 -5.00 -21.42
C TYR A 107 3.83 -4.19 -20.17
N ALA A 108 4.39 -4.53 -19.01
CA ALA A 108 4.15 -3.78 -17.80
C ALA A 108 4.86 -2.41 -17.85
N THR A 109 4.20 -1.39 -17.32
CA THR A 109 4.64 -0.01 -17.25
C THR A 109 4.21 0.55 -15.89
N THR A 110 4.62 1.76 -15.56
CA THR A 110 4.17 2.49 -14.37
C THR A 110 2.80 3.15 -14.58
N SER A 111 1.87 2.44 -15.23
CA SER A 111 0.55 2.96 -15.61
C SER A 111 -0.58 2.34 -14.77
N PRO A 112 -1.71 3.04 -14.60
CA PRO A 112 -2.81 2.58 -13.76
C PRO A 112 -3.27 1.14 -14.04
N GLY A 113 -3.23 0.31 -13.00
CA GLY A 113 -3.74 -1.06 -13.01
C GLY A 113 -2.67 -2.12 -13.26
N HIS A 114 -1.42 -1.71 -13.43
CA HIS A 114 -0.28 -2.61 -13.59
C HIS A 114 0.20 -3.05 -12.21
N SER A 115 -0.57 -3.94 -11.57
CA SER A 115 -0.37 -4.28 -10.16
C SER A 115 -0.29 -5.78 -9.87
N GLY A 116 0.45 -6.15 -8.83
CA GLY A 116 0.46 -7.53 -8.34
C GLY A 116 -0.92 -7.97 -7.85
N LEU A 117 -1.53 -7.13 -7.01
CA LEU A 117 -2.91 -7.28 -6.55
C LEU A 117 -3.65 -5.95 -6.75
N LEU A 118 -4.71 -5.97 -7.56
CA LEU A 118 -5.65 -4.88 -7.73
C LEU A 118 -6.99 -5.29 -7.13
N TYR A 119 -7.61 -4.44 -6.32
CA TYR A 119 -8.95 -4.70 -5.81
C TYR A 119 -9.80 -3.44 -5.67
N THR A 120 -11.11 -3.57 -5.84
CA THR A 120 -12.11 -2.51 -5.60
C THR A 120 -13.49 -3.14 -5.34
N GLY A 121 -14.31 -2.50 -4.51
CA GLY A 121 -15.61 -3.04 -4.12
C GLY A 121 -15.53 -4.37 -3.41
N VAL A 122 -14.45 -4.62 -2.65
CA VAL A 122 -14.27 -5.91 -1.98
C VAL A 122 -14.77 -5.85 -0.55
N GLU A 123 -15.47 -6.89 -0.13
CA GLU A 123 -15.92 -7.08 1.25
C GLU A 123 -15.35 -8.38 1.82
N ASN A 124 -14.73 -8.31 3.00
CA ASN A 124 -14.15 -9.46 3.71
C ASN A 124 -13.10 -10.22 2.85
N LEU A 125 -12.05 -9.52 2.42
CA LEU A 125 -10.86 -10.12 1.82
C LEU A 125 -9.91 -10.60 2.91
N HIS A 126 -9.53 -11.86 2.86
CA HIS A 126 -8.55 -12.44 3.77
C HIS A 126 -7.38 -13.04 2.99
N ILE A 127 -6.15 -12.61 3.30
CA ILE A 127 -4.92 -13.17 2.73
C ILE A 127 -3.98 -13.52 3.88
N ALA A 128 -3.67 -14.81 4.07
CA ALA A 128 -2.74 -15.21 5.13
C ALA A 128 -1.28 -14.86 4.78
N TYR A 129 -0.88 -15.06 3.53
CA TYR A 129 0.46 -14.70 3.05
C TYR A 129 0.40 -14.03 1.68
N LEU A 130 0.92 -12.81 1.58
CA LEU A 130 1.03 -12.06 0.34
C LEU A 130 2.50 -11.83 0.00
N TYR A 131 2.89 -12.21 -1.21
CA TYR A 131 4.21 -11.89 -1.76
C TYR A 131 4.04 -11.30 -3.15
N ILE A 132 4.60 -10.10 -3.35
CA ILE A 132 4.58 -9.41 -4.63
C ILE A 132 6.00 -8.95 -4.95
N ARG A 133 6.47 -9.25 -6.15
CA ARG A 133 7.78 -8.82 -6.62
C ARG A 133 7.73 -8.34 -8.07
N ASN A 134 8.44 -7.25 -8.36
CA ASN A 134 8.59 -6.71 -9.71
C ASN A 134 7.24 -6.35 -10.37
N ALA A 135 6.36 -5.65 -9.66
CA ALA A 135 5.14 -5.11 -10.28
C ALA A 135 5.47 -3.86 -11.12
N GLY A 136 4.79 -3.68 -12.26
CA GLY A 136 5.06 -2.56 -13.16
C GLY A 136 4.76 -1.18 -12.57
N GLU A 137 3.65 -1.05 -11.84
CA GLU A 137 3.24 0.17 -11.14
C GLU A 137 3.19 -0.10 -9.64
N HIS A 138 2.09 -0.67 -9.14
CA HIS A 138 1.88 -0.88 -7.71
C HIS A 138 2.02 -2.33 -7.29
N GLY A 139 2.54 -2.59 -6.10
CA GLY A 139 2.46 -3.94 -5.54
C GLY A 139 0.99 -4.30 -5.29
N VAL A 140 0.37 -3.55 -4.38
CA VAL A 140 -1.05 -3.64 -4.03
C VAL A 140 -1.74 -2.30 -4.28
N ARG A 141 -2.91 -2.35 -4.91
CA ARG A 141 -3.78 -1.20 -5.10
C ARG A 141 -5.22 -1.53 -4.73
N CYS A 142 -5.74 -0.87 -3.69
CA CYS A 142 -7.17 -0.69 -3.51
C CYS A 142 -7.61 0.49 -4.37
N GLY A 143 -8.41 0.27 -5.40
CA GLY A 143 -9.07 1.34 -6.14
C GLY A 143 -9.45 1.03 -7.58
N GLY A 144 -10.06 2.03 -8.24
CA GLY A 144 -10.41 1.99 -9.66
C GLY A 144 -11.87 1.58 -9.95
N GLY A 145 -12.72 1.47 -8.92
CA GLY A 145 -14.14 1.14 -9.07
C GLY A 145 -15.02 2.05 -8.21
N LEU A 146 -16.33 2.03 -8.47
CA LEU A 146 -17.32 2.89 -7.81
C LEU A 146 -17.90 2.28 -6.53
N PHE A 147 -17.39 1.13 -6.11
CA PHE A 147 -17.94 0.36 -5.01
C PHE A 147 -17.00 0.44 -3.81
N GLN A 148 -17.57 0.69 -2.63
CA GLN A 148 -16.80 0.79 -1.40
C GLN A 148 -16.12 -0.54 -1.07
N THR A 149 -14.84 -0.48 -0.72
CA THR A 149 -14.08 -1.59 -0.17
C THR A 149 -14.15 -1.57 1.36
N ASN A 150 -14.41 -2.70 2.00
CA ASN A 150 -14.55 -2.83 3.46
C ASN A 150 -14.05 -4.18 3.98
N GLY A 151 -13.22 -4.18 5.01
CA GLY A 151 -12.81 -5.42 5.67
C GLY A 151 -11.75 -6.18 4.85
N VAL A 152 -10.54 -5.64 4.84
CA VAL A 152 -9.37 -6.28 4.22
C VAL A 152 -8.42 -6.73 5.32
N PHE A 153 -8.11 -8.01 5.37
CA PHE A 153 -7.25 -8.63 6.36
C PHE A 153 -6.07 -9.32 5.68
N ILE A 154 -4.85 -8.83 5.93
CA ILE A 154 -3.64 -9.44 5.39
C ILE A 154 -2.71 -9.76 6.56
N ALA A 155 -2.47 -11.04 6.85
CA ALA A 155 -1.65 -11.38 8.02
C ALA A 155 -0.18 -11.01 7.81
N ILE A 156 0.39 -11.36 6.65
CA ILE A 156 1.78 -11.08 6.29
C ILE A 156 1.85 -10.66 4.82
N ALA A 157 2.50 -9.53 4.55
CA ALA A 157 2.76 -9.02 3.20
C ALA A 157 4.25 -8.68 3.01
N PHE A 158 4.81 -9.16 1.90
CA PHE A 158 6.14 -8.80 1.40
C PHE A 158 5.99 -8.23 -0.02
N ILE A 159 6.38 -6.97 -0.21
CA ILE A 159 6.26 -6.27 -1.49
C ILE A 159 7.63 -5.70 -1.87
N ILE A 160 8.15 -6.12 -3.01
CA ILE A 160 9.55 -5.91 -3.38
C ILE A 160 9.64 -5.37 -4.81
N GLU A 161 10.50 -4.39 -5.06
CA GLU A 161 10.89 -3.95 -6.42
C GLU A 161 9.69 -3.51 -7.29
N CYS A 162 8.75 -2.73 -6.75
CA CYS A 162 7.62 -2.19 -7.54
C CYS A 162 7.99 -0.87 -8.21
N GLY A 163 7.46 -0.61 -9.41
CA GLY A 163 7.78 0.60 -10.18
C GLY A 163 7.32 1.91 -9.53
N GLN A 164 6.28 1.86 -8.70
CA GLN A 164 5.72 2.97 -7.93
C GLN A 164 5.36 2.46 -6.52
N CYS A 165 4.24 2.94 -5.95
CA CYS A 165 3.86 2.66 -4.57
C CYS A 165 3.70 1.17 -4.29
N ALA A 166 4.30 0.70 -3.20
CA ALA A 166 4.24 -0.71 -2.83
C ALA A 166 2.81 -1.10 -2.41
N TYR A 167 2.19 -0.30 -1.53
CA TYR A 167 0.82 -0.51 -1.10
C TYR A 167 0.04 0.81 -1.11
N LYS A 168 -0.95 0.90 -2.00
CA LYS A 168 -1.82 2.07 -2.13
C LYS A 168 -3.26 1.74 -1.73
N ILE A 169 -3.82 2.56 -0.85
CA ILE A 169 -5.25 2.59 -0.53
C ILE A 169 -5.84 3.89 -1.05
N GLN A 170 -6.58 3.81 -2.15
CA GLN A 170 -7.30 4.94 -2.73
C GLN A 170 -8.40 4.45 -3.68
N ASP A 171 -9.66 4.50 -3.26
CA ASP A 171 -10.76 4.17 -4.17
C ASP A 171 -11.21 5.38 -5.00
N SER A 172 -12.18 5.16 -5.89
CA SER A 172 -12.67 6.22 -6.76
C SER A 172 -13.43 7.32 -6.00
N THR A 173 -13.58 8.46 -6.66
CA THR A 173 -14.33 9.62 -6.17
C THR A 173 -15.71 9.21 -5.63
N GLY A 174 -15.97 9.57 -4.37
CA GLY A 174 -17.24 9.30 -3.69
C GLY A 174 -17.26 8.02 -2.86
N THR A 175 -16.18 7.24 -2.85
CA THR A 175 -16.03 6.06 -1.97
C THR A 175 -14.85 6.22 -1.01
N ILE A 176 -14.98 5.63 0.18
CA ILE A 176 -13.96 5.66 1.24
C ILE A 176 -13.66 4.21 1.61
N PRO A 177 -12.47 3.67 1.33
CA PRO A 177 -12.05 2.37 1.84
C PRO A 177 -12.10 2.31 3.36
N LEU A 178 -12.66 1.22 3.89
CA LEU A 178 -12.84 1.02 5.31
C LEU A 178 -12.09 -0.23 5.79
N ASN A 179 -11.65 -0.21 7.05
CA ASN A 179 -11.26 -1.40 7.82
C ASN A 179 -10.20 -2.27 7.12
N HIS A 180 -9.00 -1.73 6.95
CA HIS A 180 -7.83 -2.47 6.47
C HIS A 180 -6.95 -2.85 7.66
N VAL A 181 -6.76 -4.14 7.90
CA VAL A 181 -5.94 -4.67 8.99
C VAL A 181 -4.82 -5.52 8.39
N ILE A 182 -3.57 -5.08 8.61
CA ILE A 182 -2.37 -5.77 8.14
C ILE A 182 -1.49 -6.13 9.33
N GLY A 183 -1.19 -7.42 9.53
CA GLY A 183 -0.35 -7.86 10.63
C GLY A 183 1.10 -7.38 10.45
N GLN A 184 1.75 -7.87 9.41
CA GLN A 184 3.10 -7.45 9.02
C GLN A 184 3.12 -7.00 7.55
N LEU A 185 3.70 -5.82 7.28
CA LEU A 185 3.93 -5.28 5.93
C LEU A 185 5.41 -4.97 5.76
N THR A 186 6.10 -5.71 4.90
CA THR A 186 7.50 -5.45 4.54
C THR A 186 7.56 -4.94 3.10
N ILE A 187 8.20 -3.79 2.92
CA ILE A 187 8.35 -3.09 1.66
C ILE A 187 9.84 -2.88 1.41
N GLU A 188 10.30 -3.33 0.25
CA GLU A 188 11.70 -3.24 -0.16
C GLU A 188 11.85 -2.71 -1.57
N ASP A 189 12.71 -1.70 -1.76
CA ASP A 189 13.15 -1.27 -3.09
C ASP A 189 11.99 -0.86 -4.02
N CYS A 190 10.91 -0.28 -3.49
CA CYS A 190 9.77 0.17 -4.30
C CYS A 190 9.87 1.66 -4.58
N ALA A 191 9.63 2.10 -5.82
CA ALA A 191 9.74 3.50 -6.24
C ALA A 191 11.14 4.13 -5.98
N ASP A 192 12.19 3.52 -6.54
CA ASP A 192 13.58 4.05 -6.45
C ASP A 192 13.80 5.22 -7.40
N THR A 193 13.32 6.39 -6.98
CA THR A 193 13.48 7.65 -7.69
C THR A 193 13.82 8.76 -6.71
N SER A 194 14.74 9.63 -7.15
CA SER A 194 15.14 10.83 -6.42
C SER A 194 14.26 12.03 -6.74
N THR A 195 13.36 11.92 -7.72
CA THR A 195 12.52 13.01 -8.18
C THR A 195 11.08 12.75 -7.73
N PRO A 196 10.38 13.74 -7.15
CA PRO A 196 8.98 13.59 -6.79
C PRO A 196 8.14 13.25 -8.02
N GLY A 197 7.65 12.02 -8.09
CA GLY A 197 6.56 11.60 -8.94
C GLY A 197 5.28 11.32 -8.15
N ALA A 198 4.19 11.11 -8.86
CA ALA A 198 2.91 10.74 -8.25
C ALA A 198 2.94 9.27 -7.83
N ASN A 199 2.57 9.00 -6.56
CA ASN A 199 2.42 7.65 -5.99
C ASN A 199 3.73 6.86 -5.84
N GLU A 200 4.82 7.48 -5.41
CA GLU A 200 6.14 6.83 -5.27
C GLU A 200 6.49 6.46 -3.82
N ASP A 201 5.47 6.18 -3.02
CA ASP A 201 5.58 5.97 -1.58
C ASP A 201 5.68 4.48 -1.21
N GLY A 202 6.28 4.14 -0.07
CA GLY A 202 6.20 2.77 0.43
C GLY A 202 4.74 2.38 0.71
N LEU A 203 4.09 3.15 1.59
CA LEU A 203 2.66 3.05 1.88
C LEU A 203 1.98 4.37 1.55
N ARG A 204 0.88 4.31 0.78
CA ARG A 204 0.07 5.48 0.44
C ARG A 204 -1.36 5.29 0.89
N LEU A 205 -1.81 6.15 1.80
CA LEU A 205 -3.18 6.16 2.34
C LEU A 205 -3.89 7.43 1.88
N GLU A 206 -4.91 7.28 1.03
CA GLU A 206 -5.68 8.41 0.51
C GLU A 206 -7.17 8.17 0.67
N ASN A 207 -7.84 9.11 1.34
CA ASN A 207 -9.29 9.09 1.54
C ASN A 207 -9.83 7.76 2.11
N CYS A 208 -9.17 7.23 3.13
CA CYS A 208 -9.51 5.94 3.75
C CYS A 208 -9.71 6.07 5.26
N THR A 209 -10.42 5.12 5.86
CA THR A 209 -10.72 5.11 7.30
C THR A 209 -10.50 3.72 7.91
N GLY A 210 -9.97 3.65 9.13
CA GLY A 210 -9.80 2.40 9.85
C GLY A 210 -8.67 1.56 9.25
N VAL A 211 -7.44 2.07 9.27
CA VAL A 211 -6.26 1.36 8.77
C VAL A 211 -5.36 1.00 9.95
N THR A 212 -5.14 -0.28 10.19
CA THR A 212 -4.24 -0.77 11.24
C THR A 212 -3.14 -1.61 10.63
N ILE A 213 -1.87 -1.25 10.88
CA ILE A 213 -0.71 -2.04 10.48
C ILE A 213 0.19 -2.28 11.69
N SER A 214 0.19 -3.52 12.20
CA SER A 214 0.86 -3.85 13.47
C SER A 214 2.38 -3.92 13.37
N LYS A 215 2.94 -4.06 12.17
CA LYS A 215 4.38 -4.00 11.90
C LYS A 215 4.67 -3.67 10.45
N ILE A 216 4.94 -2.40 10.16
CA ILE A 216 5.48 -1.98 8.86
C ILE A 216 7.01 -1.96 8.88
N THR A 217 7.65 -2.37 7.80
CA THR A 217 9.08 -2.18 7.55
C THR A 217 9.24 -1.66 6.14
N VAL A 218 9.70 -0.43 5.99
CA VAL A 218 10.09 0.15 4.71
C VAL A 218 11.60 0.28 4.72
N ARG A 219 12.30 -0.37 3.79
CA ARG A 219 13.77 -0.34 3.73
C ARG A 219 14.27 -0.51 2.31
N LYS A 220 15.51 -0.11 2.05
CA LYS A 220 16.20 -0.51 0.83
C LYS A 220 16.96 -1.82 1.05
N ARG A 221 17.17 -2.55 -0.03
CA ARG A 221 18.02 -3.74 -0.10
C ARG A 221 19.10 -3.56 -1.15
N GLY A 222 18.74 -3.24 -2.39
CA GLY A 222 19.68 -2.99 -3.50
C GLY A 222 19.61 -1.59 -4.09
N ASN A 223 18.50 -0.89 -3.90
CA ASN A 223 18.25 0.41 -4.51
C ASN A 223 18.95 1.56 -3.78
N THR A 224 18.92 2.76 -4.38
CA THR A 224 19.48 3.95 -3.73
C THR A 224 18.64 4.33 -2.51
N TYR A 225 17.33 4.29 -2.69
CA TYR A 225 16.33 4.60 -1.67
C TYR A 225 15.34 3.45 -1.50
N SER A 226 14.68 3.40 -0.34
CA SER A 226 13.63 2.41 -0.07
C SER A 226 12.33 2.70 -0.82
N ALA A 227 12.04 4.00 -0.96
CA ALA A 227 10.90 4.64 -1.61
C ALA A 227 11.12 6.16 -1.61
N TYR A 228 10.28 6.92 -2.33
CA TYR A 228 10.31 8.39 -2.27
C TYR A 228 9.92 8.87 -0.87
N ASN A 229 8.69 8.61 -0.43
CA ASN A 229 8.32 8.70 0.99
C ASN A 229 8.14 7.30 1.58
N GLY A 230 8.39 7.14 2.88
CA GLY A 230 8.08 5.88 3.56
C GLY A 230 6.58 5.65 3.66
N ILE A 231 5.88 6.63 4.25
CA ILE A 231 4.42 6.66 4.37
C ILE A 231 3.91 8.02 3.88
N TYR A 232 2.90 8.00 3.02
CA TYR A 232 2.15 9.17 2.58
C TYR A 232 0.69 9.08 3.05
N MET A 233 0.15 10.18 3.59
CA MET A 233 -1.24 10.28 4.01
C MET A 233 -1.92 11.55 3.51
N ASN A 234 -3.10 11.39 2.93
CA ASN A 234 -4.00 12.50 2.59
C ASN A 234 -5.48 12.10 2.74
N GLY A 235 -6.16 12.67 3.73
CA GLY A 235 -7.52 12.30 4.12
C GLY A 235 -7.62 10.89 4.70
N ALA A 236 -6.65 10.50 5.53
CA ALA A 236 -6.67 9.24 6.25
C ALA A 236 -7.24 9.44 7.67
N ARG A 237 -8.18 8.59 8.08
CA ARG A 237 -8.80 8.63 9.41
C ARG A 237 -8.68 7.31 10.15
N ASP A 238 -8.61 7.38 11.48
CA ASP A 238 -8.57 6.20 12.35
C ASP A 238 -7.46 5.23 11.91
N VAL A 239 -6.23 5.74 11.90
CA VAL A 239 -5.04 5.05 11.42
C VAL A 239 -4.15 4.68 12.60
N GLU A 240 -3.73 3.43 12.71
CA GLU A 240 -2.77 2.95 13.71
C GLU A 240 -1.63 2.20 13.03
N LEU A 241 -0.41 2.70 13.16
CA LEU A 241 0.78 2.14 12.51
C LEU A 241 1.91 1.95 13.53
N SER A 242 2.65 0.86 13.40
CA SER A 242 3.86 0.59 14.18
C SER A 242 4.93 -0.05 13.31
N GLY A 243 6.21 0.21 13.57
CA GLY A 243 7.28 -0.40 12.78
C GLY A 243 8.50 0.49 12.53
N GLN A 244 9.10 0.36 11.35
CA GLN A 244 10.32 1.09 10.98
C GLN A 244 10.32 1.53 9.52
N ILE A 245 10.90 2.69 9.26
CA ILE A 245 11.13 3.27 7.93
C ILE A 245 12.59 3.66 7.82
N VAL A 246 13.26 3.25 6.76
CA VAL A 246 14.71 3.41 6.61
C VAL A 246 15.07 3.81 5.18
N ASP A 247 15.91 4.84 5.03
CA ASP A 247 16.55 5.24 3.76
C ASP A 247 15.59 5.69 2.64
N THR A 248 14.61 6.54 2.97
CA THR A 248 13.70 7.15 1.97
C THR A 248 14.39 8.30 1.22
N ALA A 249 13.95 8.61 -0.01
CA ALA A 249 14.51 9.69 -0.82
C ALA A 249 14.12 11.08 -0.30
N ALA A 250 12.89 11.21 0.16
CA ALA A 250 12.30 12.41 0.75
C ALA A 250 11.94 12.14 2.22
N ASP A 251 10.66 12.14 2.59
CA ASP A 251 10.24 12.04 3.98
C ASP A 251 10.15 10.60 4.46
N GLY A 252 10.35 10.39 5.77
CA GLY A 252 9.95 9.13 6.39
C GLY A 252 8.43 8.99 6.37
N ILE A 253 7.75 10.03 6.84
CA ILE A 253 6.29 10.14 6.90
C ILE A 253 5.88 11.53 6.38
N TYR A 254 4.99 11.57 5.39
CA TYR A 254 4.45 12.79 4.80
C TYR A 254 2.92 12.81 4.97
N ILE A 255 2.40 13.79 5.70
CA ILE A 255 0.96 13.99 5.92
C ILE A 255 0.55 15.33 5.32
N THR A 256 -0.41 15.31 4.41
CA THR A 256 -0.93 16.52 3.76
C THR A 256 -2.46 16.57 3.74
N GLN A 257 -3.02 17.77 3.56
CA GLN A 257 -4.44 18.02 3.28
C GLN A 257 -4.64 18.69 1.92
N ASP A 258 -3.70 18.50 0.98
CA ASP A 258 -3.78 19.13 -0.33
C ASP A 258 -4.91 18.53 -1.17
N ALA A 259 -5.55 19.36 -1.99
CA ALA A 259 -6.44 18.86 -3.04
C ALA A 259 -5.62 17.97 -3.98
N THR A 260 -6.02 16.71 -4.12
CA THR A 260 -5.21 15.69 -4.83
C THR A 260 -5.15 15.89 -6.35
N GLY A 261 -5.77 16.93 -6.90
CA GLY A 261 -5.98 17.07 -8.34
C GLY A 261 -6.94 16.02 -8.93
N LEU A 262 -7.50 15.12 -8.11
CA LEU A 262 -8.34 13.99 -8.53
C LEU A 262 -9.84 14.31 -8.52
N GLY A 263 -10.19 15.61 -8.49
CA GLY A 263 -11.58 16.05 -8.57
C GLY A 263 -12.45 15.73 -7.34
N TYR A 264 -11.83 15.37 -6.21
CA TYR A 264 -12.51 15.23 -4.93
C TYR A 264 -11.80 16.01 -3.84
N THR A 265 -12.57 16.48 -2.85
CA THR A 265 -12.02 17.06 -1.62
C THR A 265 -11.72 15.91 -0.67
N PRO A 266 -10.45 15.61 -0.36
CA PRO A 266 -10.13 14.56 0.60
C PRO A 266 -10.80 14.88 1.94
N GLN A 267 -11.26 13.84 2.65
CA GLN A 267 -11.68 14.01 4.03
C GLN A 267 -10.52 14.60 4.86
N LYS A 268 -10.82 15.15 6.03
CA LYS A 268 -9.76 15.61 6.92
C LYS A 268 -8.99 14.42 7.49
N ASN A 269 -7.67 14.55 7.58
CA ASN A 269 -6.89 13.61 8.39
C ASN A 269 -7.34 13.67 9.86
N GLY A 270 -7.42 12.54 10.55
CA GLY A 270 -7.83 12.51 11.97
C GLY A 270 -7.63 11.17 12.65
N ASN A 271 -7.39 11.17 13.97
CA ASN A 271 -7.16 9.96 14.78
C ASN A 271 -6.04 9.07 14.22
N ILE A 272 -4.82 9.62 14.08
CA ILE A 272 -3.65 8.92 13.54
C ILE A 272 -2.67 8.62 14.68
N THR A 273 -2.34 7.35 14.89
CA THR A 273 -1.46 6.86 15.96
C THR A 273 -0.24 6.16 15.38
N PHE A 274 0.96 6.53 15.84
CA PHE A 274 2.21 5.83 15.54
C PHE A 274 2.80 5.16 16.78
N ASN A 275 2.55 3.88 16.95
CA ASN A 275 2.99 3.14 18.13
C ASN A 275 4.39 2.55 17.93
N GLY A 276 5.43 3.12 18.55
CA GLY A 276 6.79 2.61 18.44
C GLY A 276 7.35 2.63 17.00
N MET A 277 7.03 3.68 16.23
CA MET A 277 7.50 3.84 14.86
C MET A 277 8.90 4.46 14.83
N ALA A 278 9.88 3.74 14.27
CA ALA A 278 11.23 4.24 14.07
C ALA A 278 11.42 4.80 12.64
N VAL A 279 12.10 5.93 12.50
CA VAL A 279 12.40 6.53 11.19
C VAL A 279 13.89 6.85 11.12
N HIS A 280 14.59 6.19 10.21
CA HIS A 280 16.04 6.25 10.11
C HIS A 280 16.49 6.75 8.74
N ARG A 281 17.35 7.76 8.74
CA ARG A 281 18.03 8.28 7.53
C ARG A 281 17.06 8.56 6.36
N PRO A 282 15.98 9.35 6.56
CA PRO A 282 15.32 9.97 5.41
C PRO A 282 16.34 10.86 4.68
N GLY A 283 16.10 11.14 3.40
CA GLY A 283 17.03 11.80 2.47
C GLY A 283 17.83 13.00 3.00
N VAL A 284 18.91 13.34 2.29
CA VAL A 284 19.81 14.44 2.69
C VAL A 284 19.03 15.76 2.60
N ASN A 285 18.74 16.37 3.77
CA ASN A 285 17.94 17.59 3.99
C ASN A 285 16.41 17.41 4.10
N THR A 286 15.90 16.21 4.38
CA THR A 286 14.46 15.99 4.57
C THR A 286 14.07 15.68 6.00
N ASN A 287 12.77 15.71 6.28
CA ASN A 287 12.23 15.54 7.62
C ASN A 287 11.94 14.05 7.90
N CYS A 288 12.06 13.67 9.16
CA CYS A 288 11.59 12.35 9.60
C CYS A 288 10.06 12.27 9.52
N ILE A 289 9.40 13.38 9.87
CA ILE A 289 7.98 13.58 9.67
C ILE A 289 7.76 15.00 9.14
N THR A 290 7.05 15.09 8.02
CA THR A 290 6.52 16.35 7.48
C THR A 290 4.99 16.33 7.59
N VAL A 291 4.44 17.37 8.21
CA VAL A 291 3.00 17.62 8.27
C VAL A 291 2.71 18.94 7.58
N VAL A 292 1.95 18.94 6.48
CA VAL A 292 1.62 20.15 5.70
C VAL A 292 0.11 20.34 5.72
N ALA A 293 -0.40 21.25 6.58
CA ALA A 293 -1.70 21.95 6.55
C ALA A 293 -2.35 22.12 7.93
N LEU A 294 -3.40 22.95 7.98
CA LEU A 294 -4.40 23.07 9.06
C LEU A 294 -5.11 21.72 9.30
N ILE A 295 -4.49 20.85 10.08
CA ILE A 295 -5.15 19.61 10.50
C ILE A 295 -5.99 19.89 11.74
N ARG A 296 -7.31 19.69 11.67
CA ARG A 296 -8.10 19.44 12.88
C ARG A 296 -7.83 18.02 13.30
N LEU A 297 -6.90 17.88 14.23
CA LEU A 297 -6.52 16.62 14.82
C LEU A 297 -7.48 16.38 15.96
N ASP A 298 -8.56 15.66 15.67
CA ASP A 298 -9.61 15.44 16.66
C ASP A 298 -9.08 14.62 17.85
N ARG A 299 -8.09 13.73 17.65
CA ARG A 299 -7.32 13.04 18.71
C ARG A 299 -5.87 12.68 18.33
N ILE A 300 -4.98 13.08 19.23
CA ILE A 300 -3.67 12.53 19.67
C ILE A 300 -2.70 11.95 18.61
N PHE A 301 -1.56 12.63 18.42
CA PHE A 301 -0.33 12.01 17.92
C PHE A 301 0.40 11.40 19.12
N TRP A 302 0.62 10.09 19.08
CA TRP A 302 1.75 9.48 19.77
C TRP A 302 2.77 9.15 18.70
N VAL A 303 3.98 9.67 18.83
CA VAL A 303 5.09 9.27 17.97
C VAL A 303 6.27 8.97 18.88
N ASN A 304 6.58 7.69 19.08
CA ASN A 304 7.83 7.25 19.68
C ASN A 304 8.88 7.14 18.57
N LEU A 305 9.47 8.27 18.20
CA LEU A 305 10.52 8.30 17.17
C LEU A 305 11.86 7.93 17.76
N ASP A 306 12.51 6.98 17.14
CA ASP A 306 13.93 6.71 17.32
C ASP A 306 14.71 7.32 16.16
N LEU A 307 15.39 8.44 16.42
CA LEU A 307 16.09 9.23 15.41
C LEU A 307 17.58 8.86 15.29
N ARG A 308 17.93 7.58 15.15
CA ARG A 308 19.33 7.17 14.88
C ARG A 308 19.80 7.56 13.45
N GLY A 309 21.01 8.14 13.30
CA GLY A 309 21.76 8.17 12.03
C GLY A 309 22.84 9.27 11.87
N GLN A 310 23.33 9.43 10.63
CA GLN A 310 24.62 10.06 10.28
C GLN A 310 24.80 11.49 10.83
N SER A 311 26.00 11.76 11.37
CA SER A 311 26.43 13.08 11.83
C SER A 311 26.37 14.11 10.71
N GLY A 312 25.79 15.29 10.94
CA GLY A 312 25.90 16.46 10.06
C GLY A 312 24.61 16.95 9.38
N THR A 313 23.51 16.18 9.40
CA THR A 313 22.21 16.63 8.84
C THR A 313 21.24 16.95 9.96
N GLY A 314 20.82 18.21 10.08
CA GLY A 314 19.76 18.60 11.02
C GLY A 314 18.48 17.83 10.70
N ARG A 315 17.85 17.25 11.73
CA ARG A 315 16.57 16.53 11.58
C ARG A 315 15.48 17.35 12.23
N THR A 316 14.41 17.57 11.49
CA THR A 316 13.30 18.40 11.95
C THR A 316 12.01 17.60 11.94
N ILE A 317 11.24 17.71 13.03
CA ILE A 317 9.80 17.44 13.01
C ILE A 317 9.18 18.81 12.76
N VAL A 318 8.58 18.99 11.57
CA VAL A 318 7.92 20.24 11.20
C VAL A 318 6.42 20.04 11.35
N ILE A 319 5.80 20.77 12.28
CA ILE A 319 4.33 20.84 12.43
C ILE A 319 3.92 22.32 12.28
N PRO A 320 3.74 22.83 11.07
CA PRO A 320 3.33 24.21 10.82
C PRO A 320 1.81 24.38 11.05
N GLY A 321 1.43 25.39 11.84
CA GLY A 321 0.12 26.05 11.74
C GLY A 321 -1.10 25.30 12.31
N VAL A 322 -1.00 24.68 13.49
CA VAL A 322 -2.18 24.19 14.22
C VAL A 322 -2.92 25.39 14.83
N THR A 323 -3.74 26.08 14.04
CA THR A 323 -4.58 27.16 14.56
C THR A 323 -5.69 26.53 15.39
N ALA A 324 -5.59 26.66 16.72
CA ALA A 324 -6.59 26.19 17.69
C ALA A 324 -7.91 26.97 17.52
N SER A 325 -8.70 26.61 16.50
CA SER A 325 -10.05 27.11 16.33
C SER A 325 -11.01 26.22 17.10
N THR A 326 -11.22 26.60 18.37
CA THR A 326 -12.34 26.25 19.26
C THR A 326 -12.65 24.75 19.37
N GLY A 327 -12.14 24.12 20.42
CA GLY A 327 -12.58 22.79 20.88
C GLY A 327 -11.58 21.65 20.69
N ILE A 328 -10.29 21.86 20.97
CA ILE A 328 -9.37 20.74 21.21
C ILE A 328 -9.51 20.39 22.69
N ASP A 329 -10.34 19.40 23.01
CA ASP A 329 -10.53 18.94 24.40
C ASP A 329 -9.44 17.95 24.85
N ASP A 330 -8.56 17.48 23.95
CA ASP A 330 -7.51 16.51 24.31
C ASP A 330 -6.14 16.80 23.71
N TRP A 331 -5.13 16.62 24.56
CA TRP A 331 -3.75 17.06 24.44
C TRP A 331 -2.94 16.15 23.50
N SER A 332 -2.09 16.73 22.64
CA SER A 332 -1.13 15.95 21.83
C SER A 332 0.22 15.86 22.53
N VAL A 333 0.81 14.66 22.62
CA VAL A 333 2.13 14.42 23.21
C VAL A 333 3.05 13.80 22.16
N VAL A 334 3.98 14.59 21.63
CA VAL A 334 5.09 14.05 20.83
C VAL A 334 6.20 13.65 21.80
N GLN A 335 6.47 12.35 21.93
CA GLN A 335 7.57 11.82 22.73
C GLN A 335 8.70 11.34 21.81
N GLY A 336 9.61 12.24 21.47
CA GLY A 336 10.80 11.90 20.69
C GLY A 336 11.87 11.27 21.59
N TRP A 337 12.49 10.19 21.11
CA TRP A 337 13.68 9.60 21.72
C TRP A 337 14.89 9.76 20.79
N GLN A 338 16.01 10.17 21.37
CA GLN A 338 17.25 10.36 20.63
C GLN A 338 18.40 9.65 21.35
N GLU A 339 18.94 8.61 20.73
CA GLU A 339 20.22 8.02 21.10
C GLU A 339 21.33 8.45 20.12
N ASN A 340 22.45 8.94 20.66
CA ASN A 340 23.66 9.38 19.95
C ASN A 340 23.49 10.64 19.08
N ALA A 341 23.58 11.81 19.70
CA ALA A 341 23.71 13.09 18.99
C ALA A 341 25.11 13.20 18.35
N GLY A 342 25.22 12.86 17.07
CA GLY A 342 26.30 13.41 16.23
C GLY A 342 26.14 14.93 16.09
N ALA A 343 27.21 15.64 15.72
CA ALA A 343 27.17 17.09 15.50
C ALA A 343 26.10 17.44 14.43
N GLY A 344 24.95 17.95 14.87
CA GLY A 344 23.83 18.35 14.02
C GLY A 344 22.74 19.04 14.85
N THR A 345 22.15 20.11 14.31
CA THR A 345 21.04 20.82 14.97
C THR A 345 19.75 20.04 14.75
N HIS A 346 19.21 19.45 15.81
CA HIS A 346 17.89 18.82 15.79
C HIS A 346 16.86 19.83 16.33
N SER A 347 15.74 20.01 15.63
CA SER A 347 14.70 20.94 16.06
C SER A 347 13.32 20.31 15.95
N ILE A 348 12.51 20.51 16.98
CA ILE A 348 11.06 20.32 16.86
C ILE A 348 10.48 21.71 16.69
N VAL A 349 9.97 22.00 15.50
CA VAL A 349 9.29 23.26 15.21
C VAL A 349 7.80 23.00 15.38
N ALA A 350 7.28 23.39 16.55
CA ALA A 350 5.88 23.25 16.90
C ALA A 350 5.27 24.62 17.22
N ASP A 351 4.02 24.82 16.80
CA ASP A 351 3.20 25.95 17.24
C ASP A 351 2.89 25.83 18.76
N ALA A 352 2.60 26.94 19.42
CA ALA A 352 2.51 27.10 20.88
C ALA A 352 1.47 26.20 21.59
N SER A 353 0.67 25.44 20.85
CA SER A 353 -0.37 24.53 21.33
C SER A 353 0.07 23.07 21.50
N ILE A 354 1.33 22.72 21.16
CA ILE A 354 1.82 21.33 21.21
C ILE A 354 2.82 21.17 22.36
N LYS A 355 2.53 20.24 23.29
CA LYS A 355 3.53 19.81 24.28
C LYS A 355 4.46 18.79 23.65
N VAL A 356 5.71 19.21 23.48
CA VAL A 356 6.81 18.36 23.08
C VAL A 356 7.53 17.90 24.34
N SER A 357 7.59 16.59 24.58
CA SER A 357 8.47 16.04 25.62
C SER A 357 9.64 15.38 24.93
N LEU A 358 10.80 16.04 24.94
CA LEU A 358 12.06 15.37 24.66
C LEU A 358 12.48 14.66 25.94
N THR A 359 12.58 13.33 25.90
CA THR A 359 13.28 12.60 26.95
C THR A 359 14.67 12.24 26.42
N THR A 360 15.67 13.00 26.85
CA THR A 360 17.09 12.69 26.66
C THR A 360 17.54 11.76 27.78
N TYR A 361 18.12 10.61 27.45
CA TYR A 361 18.81 9.73 28.40
C TYR A 361 20.32 9.81 28.19
#